data_AF-A0A5M9N3F9-F1
#
_entry.id   AF-A0A5M9N3F9-F1
#
_cell.length_a   1.000
_cell.length_b   1.000
_cell.length_c   1.000
_cell.angle_alpha   90.00
_cell.angle_beta   90.00
_cell.angle_gamma   90.00
#
_symmetry.space_group_name_H-M   'P 1'
#
loop_
_entity.id
_entity.type
_entity.pdbx_description
1 polymer ?
#
loop_
_entity_poly.entity_id
_entity_poly.type
_entity_poly.pdbx_seq_one_letter_code
_entity_poly.pdbx_strand_id
1 'polypeptide(L)'
;MSLSLAKQSGHAAILFAICIPVLFGVFMLGSDGARALQTKARLEEAAEAAVLAVSAEDSENHSLAQSYIDHYLYDMDTLLDVEVNKLSCDQIADCTQQAEQGGARYFEYRVAGRTQHQSWFPGQGVIVGFGDTFDVTGSSKARKFQSKIVDITFVVDFSASMNDDWSGGKKSKIEDLKDTLELVTDELGKFNAVTPGIKHRVSLTGYNRRTVNANTAGKLVFRDQRIVTKMGEYDKDDVVNFNKTIEQQFKVKGAAKRIPNGDGDAVFTDIFYTEDFDGFMKKVRTFKASGGTASLQGIIRAGQIVTSLAKNPNQLIIILSDGEDWNHYAGQTNKLVNKGMCTNIKNMINGGKVSADNLNDDVAVVDGVSPGKFTSWGEAMNARMSVIGFDYDLHANTGLLNCVGKDNVFKAENKQDILNKILALITEEVGHLAQ
;
A
#
# COMPACT_ATOMS: atom_id res chain seq x y z
N MET A 1 46.69 -83.51 34.44
CA MET A 1 45.72 -82.40 34.34
C MET A 1 46.36 -81.17 34.97
N SER A 2 46.93 -80.30 34.15
CA SER A 2 47.61 -79.07 34.59
C SER A 2 47.58 -78.13 33.39
N LEU A 3 46.60 -77.23 33.34
CA LEU A 3 46.54 -76.15 32.37
C LEU A 3 46.90 -74.86 33.09
N SER A 4 48.12 -74.40 32.82
CA SER A 4 48.66 -73.11 33.23
C SER A 4 47.91 -71.99 32.51
N LEU A 5 47.11 -71.21 33.24
CA LEU A 5 46.65 -69.89 32.82
C LEU A 5 47.83 -68.92 32.93
N ALA A 6 48.53 -68.71 31.80
CA ALA A 6 49.58 -67.72 31.72
C ALA A 6 48.98 -66.30 31.76
N LYS A 7 49.36 -65.54 32.81
CA LYS A 7 49.06 -64.13 33.02
C LYS A 7 49.45 -63.26 31.81
N GLN A 8 48.46 -62.72 31.10
CA GLN A 8 48.56 -61.41 30.44
C GLN A 8 47.73 -60.40 31.22
N SER A 9 48.20 -60.02 32.41
CA SER A 9 47.58 -59.00 33.26
C SER A 9 48.48 -57.75 33.27
N GLY A 10 48.26 -56.82 32.34
CA GLY A 10 49.00 -55.54 32.36
C GLY A 10 48.79 -54.66 31.12
N HIS A 11 48.92 -55.21 29.91
CA HIS A 11 48.85 -54.42 28.68
C HIS A 11 47.46 -53.81 28.44
N ALA A 12 46.39 -54.56 28.68
CA ALA A 12 45.02 -54.04 28.57
C ALA A 12 44.72 -52.90 29.57
N ALA A 13 45.29 -52.97 30.79
CA ALA A 13 45.12 -51.94 31.79
C ALA A 13 45.88 -50.65 31.44
N ILE A 14 47.08 -50.77 30.85
CA ILE A 14 47.86 -49.61 30.36
C ILE A 14 47.12 -48.93 29.20
N LEU A 15 46.61 -49.71 28.25
CA LEU A 15 45.87 -49.18 27.10
C LEU A 15 44.57 -48.51 27.53
N PHE A 16 43.87 -49.08 28.53
CA PHE A 16 42.68 -48.50 29.14
C PHE A 16 42.98 -47.18 29.90
N ALA A 17 44.10 -47.12 30.63
CA ALA A 17 44.54 -45.91 31.31
C ALA A 17 44.90 -44.76 30.34
N ILE A 18 45.35 -45.08 29.13
CA ILE A 18 45.64 -44.10 28.09
C ILE A 18 44.37 -43.68 27.33
N CYS A 19 43.46 -44.61 27.05
CA CYS A 19 42.25 -44.32 26.26
C CYS A 19 41.15 -43.59 27.04
N ILE A 20 40.97 -43.83 28.35
CA ILE A 20 39.91 -43.18 29.13
C ILE A 20 40.03 -41.64 29.11
N PRO A 21 41.19 -41.03 29.40
CA PRO A 21 41.31 -39.57 29.40
C PRO A 21 40.97 -38.96 28.04
N VAL A 22 41.32 -39.65 26.95
CA VAL A 22 41.01 -39.21 25.58
C VAL A 22 39.51 -39.26 25.31
N LEU A 23 38.86 -40.40 25.59
CA LEU A 23 37.41 -40.55 25.40
C LEU A 23 36.61 -39.58 26.28
N PHE A 24 37.07 -39.36 27.52
CA PHE A 24 36.45 -38.42 28.43
C PHE A 24 36.65 -36.97 28.00
N GLY A 25 37.81 -36.60 27.45
CA GLY A 25 38.03 -35.29 26.85
C GLY A 25 37.11 -35.03 25.65
N VAL A 26 36.91 -36.02 24.78
CA VAL A 26 35.94 -35.92 23.67
C VAL A 26 34.51 -35.77 24.18
N PHE A 27 34.15 -36.52 25.23
CA PHE A 27 32.84 -36.40 25.87
C PHE A 27 32.62 -34.99 26.45
N MET A 28 33.59 -34.46 27.20
CA MET A 28 33.52 -33.12 27.79
C MET A 28 33.36 -32.03 26.72
N LEU A 29 34.21 -32.04 25.68
CA LEU A 29 34.10 -31.11 24.56
C LEU A 29 32.78 -31.26 23.81
N GLY A 30 32.30 -32.50 23.64
CA GLY A 30 31.01 -32.77 23.01
C GLY A 30 29.84 -32.22 23.81
N SER A 31 29.86 -32.37 25.14
CA SER A 31 28.82 -31.86 26.04
C SER A 31 28.82 -30.34 26.13
N ASP A 32 29.96 -29.71 26.39
CA ASP A 32 30.05 -28.24 26.45
C ASP A 32 29.81 -27.61 25.07
N GLY A 33 30.29 -28.23 24.00
CA GLY A 33 30.01 -27.79 22.63
C GLY A 33 28.52 -27.88 22.27
N ALA A 34 27.84 -28.98 22.65
CA ALA A 34 26.40 -29.11 22.46
C ALA A 34 25.63 -28.05 23.26
N ARG A 35 26.08 -27.77 24.50
CA ARG A 35 25.50 -26.71 25.33
C ARG A 35 25.69 -25.34 24.71
N ALA A 36 26.90 -25.01 24.26
CA ALA A 36 27.19 -23.73 23.61
C ALA A 36 26.33 -23.51 22.36
N LEU A 37 26.12 -24.54 21.54
CA LEU A 37 25.22 -24.49 20.39
C LEU A 37 23.75 -24.27 20.79
N GLN A 38 23.30 -24.96 21.85
CA GLN A 38 21.94 -24.78 22.35
C GLN A 38 21.71 -23.38 22.93
N THR A 39 22.67 -22.86 23.69
CA THR A 39 22.64 -21.51 24.23
C THR A 39 22.65 -20.46 23.11
N LYS A 40 23.45 -20.68 22.06
CA LYS A 40 23.44 -19.82 20.87
C LYS A 40 22.07 -19.78 20.20
N ALA A 41 21.45 -20.94 19.97
CA ALA A 41 20.12 -21.00 19.37
C ALA A 41 19.09 -20.22 20.21
N ARG A 42 19.13 -20.36 21.55
CA ARG A 42 18.24 -19.59 22.45
C ARG A 42 18.49 -18.10 22.42
N LEU A 43 19.76 -17.67 22.34
CA LEU A 43 20.09 -16.25 22.23
C LEU A 43 19.63 -15.66 20.89
N GLU A 44 19.69 -16.43 19.80
CA GLU A 44 19.14 -16.00 18.51
C GLU A 44 17.61 -15.89 18.54
N GLU A 45 16.91 -16.84 19.17
CA GLU A 45 15.45 -16.75 19.42
C GLU A 45 15.09 -15.53 20.29
N ALA A 46 15.87 -15.29 21.34
CA ALA A 46 15.69 -14.12 22.21
C ALA A 46 15.90 -12.81 21.45
N ALA A 47 16.96 -12.74 20.62
CA ALA A 47 17.23 -11.60 19.76
C ALA A 47 16.13 -11.40 18.71
N GLU A 48 15.51 -12.46 18.21
CA GLU A 48 14.37 -12.39 17.28
C GLU A 48 13.12 -11.80 17.97
N ALA A 49 12.79 -12.27 19.17
CA ALA A 49 11.68 -11.69 19.94
C ALA A 49 11.96 -10.22 20.31
N ALA A 50 13.18 -9.91 20.74
CA ALA A 50 13.62 -8.56 21.07
C ALA A 50 13.57 -7.62 19.86
N VAL A 51 14.06 -8.04 18.70
CA VAL A 51 14.08 -7.19 17.49
C VAL A 51 12.67 -6.88 16.99
N LEU A 52 11.74 -7.82 17.12
CA LEU A 52 10.33 -7.58 16.83
C LEU A 52 9.73 -6.55 17.79
N ALA A 53 9.98 -6.67 19.09
CA ALA A 53 9.47 -5.73 20.09
C ALA A 53 9.98 -4.30 19.89
N VAL A 54 11.29 -4.12 19.70
CA VAL A 54 11.86 -2.77 19.44
C VAL A 54 11.40 -2.21 18.09
N SER A 55 11.17 -3.06 17.09
CA SER A 55 10.61 -2.62 15.79
C SER A 55 9.14 -2.17 15.90
N ALA A 56 8.39 -2.77 16.82
CA ALA A 56 7.00 -2.39 17.11
C ALA A 56 6.93 -1.05 17.85
N GLU A 57 7.83 -0.82 18.82
CA GLU A 57 7.98 0.47 19.53
C GLU A 57 8.58 1.58 18.62
N ASP A 58 9.21 1.19 17.51
CA ASP A 58 9.86 2.08 16.54
C ASP A 58 11.07 2.85 17.10
N SER A 59 11.77 2.29 18.10
CA SER A 59 12.85 2.94 18.84
C SER A 59 14.10 2.07 19.01
N GLU A 60 15.25 2.68 19.34
CA GLU A 60 16.50 1.98 19.69
C GLU A 60 16.55 1.67 21.20
N ASN A 61 15.50 1.04 21.72
CA ASN A 61 15.36 0.83 23.16
C ASN A 61 16.18 -0.38 23.65
N HIS A 62 17.42 -0.14 24.08
CA HIS A 62 18.32 -1.15 24.64
C HIS A 62 17.75 -1.83 25.89
N SER A 63 16.99 -1.10 26.73
CA SER A 63 16.41 -1.66 27.96
C SER A 63 15.30 -2.68 27.67
N LEU A 64 14.52 -2.43 26.62
CA LEU A 64 13.51 -3.37 26.13
C LEU A 64 14.18 -4.63 25.59
N ALA A 65 15.18 -4.47 24.71
CA ALA A 65 15.93 -5.60 24.16
C ALA A 65 16.59 -6.45 25.26
N GLN A 66 17.21 -5.81 26.25
CA GLN A 66 17.78 -6.49 27.41
C GLN A 66 16.72 -7.28 28.20
N SER A 67 15.55 -6.69 28.44
CA SER A 67 14.47 -7.36 29.17
C SER A 67 13.99 -8.63 28.46
N TYR A 68 13.94 -8.62 27.12
CA TYR A 68 13.62 -9.82 26.34
C TYR A 68 14.73 -10.87 26.40
N ILE A 69 16.00 -10.46 26.29
CA ILE A 69 17.14 -11.38 26.38
C ILE A 69 17.19 -12.04 27.77
N ASP A 70 17.07 -11.26 28.84
CA ASP A 70 17.04 -11.76 30.22
C ASP A 70 15.86 -12.71 30.49
N HIS A 71 14.72 -12.50 29.81
CA HIS A 71 13.56 -13.37 29.95
C HIS A 71 13.74 -14.74 29.27
N TYR A 72 14.41 -14.77 28.11
CA TYR A 72 14.61 -16.00 27.34
C TYR A 72 15.84 -16.81 27.79
N LEU A 73 16.87 -16.15 28.35
CA LEU A 73 18.11 -16.78 28.81
C LEU A 73 18.18 -16.81 30.33
N TYR A 74 17.74 -17.93 30.90
CA TYR A 74 17.77 -18.16 32.34
C TYR A 74 19.10 -18.76 32.86
N ASP A 75 19.98 -19.25 31.97
CA ASP A 75 21.22 -19.94 32.35
C ASP A 75 22.50 -19.12 32.10
N MET A 76 22.35 -17.80 31.94
CA MET A 76 23.46 -16.86 31.79
C MET A 76 23.96 -16.37 33.15
N ASP A 77 25.28 -16.21 33.28
CA ASP A 77 25.89 -15.59 34.45
C ASP A 77 25.82 -14.06 34.34
N THR A 78 26.18 -13.55 33.16
CA THR A 78 26.19 -12.12 32.88
C THR A 78 25.79 -11.82 31.44
N LEU A 79 25.10 -10.69 31.29
CA LEU A 79 24.92 -10.02 30.00
C LEU A 79 26.12 -9.10 29.80
N LEU A 80 26.94 -9.38 28.80
CA LEU A 80 28.14 -8.59 28.52
C LEU A 80 27.81 -7.35 27.69
N ASP A 81 26.94 -7.49 26.70
CA ASP A 81 26.59 -6.40 25.79
C ASP A 81 25.24 -6.64 25.08
N VAL A 82 24.53 -5.54 24.80
CA VAL A 82 23.33 -5.52 23.95
C VAL A 82 23.35 -4.27 23.07
N GLU A 83 23.43 -4.50 21.77
CA GLU A 83 23.42 -3.46 20.75
C GLU A 83 22.07 -3.46 20.03
N VAL A 84 21.44 -2.28 19.93
CA VAL A 84 20.20 -2.06 19.18
C VAL A 84 20.47 -0.96 18.17
N ASN A 85 20.26 -1.25 16.89
CA ASN A 85 20.46 -0.28 15.82
C ASN A 85 19.21 -0.20 14.94
N LYS A 86 18.80 1.03 14.61
CA LYS A 86 17.77 1.34 13.61
C LYS A 86 18.45 1.98 12.40
N LEU A 87 18.44 1.26 11.29
CA LEU A 87 18.99 1.73 10.03
C LEU A 87 17.87 2.21 9.11
N SER A 88 18.03 3.42 8.56
CA SER A 88 17.18 3.92 7.50
C SER A 88 17.53 3.27 6.16
N CYS A 89 16.59 3.26 5.22
CA CYS A 89 16.81 2.70 3.88
C CYS A 89 18.04 3.30 3.19
N ASP A 90 18.32 4.59 3.41
CA ASP A 90 19.45 5.30 2.78
C ASP A 90 20.82 4.82 3.28
N GLN A 91 20.85 4.17 4.45
CA GLN A 91 22.05 3.57 5.04
C GLN A 91 22.27 2.13 4.57
N ILE A 92 21.34 1.57 3.78
CA ILE A 92 21.34 0.18 3.34
C ILE A 92 21.38 0.13 1.81
N ALA A 93 22.54 -0.23 1.24
CA ALA A 93 22.75 -0.28 -0.20
C ALA A 93 21.73 -1.18 -0.95
N ASP A 94 21.36 -2.32 -0.35
CA ASP A 94 20.34 -3.20 -0.92
C ASP A 94 18.96 -2.53 -0.95
N CYS A 95 18.63 -1.73 0.07
CA CYS A 95 17.35 -1.02 0.14
C CYS A 95 17.29 0.11 -0.89
N THR A 96 18.38 0.88 -1.05
CA THR A 96 18.44 1.94 -2.06
C THR A 96 18.37 1.38 -3.47
N GLN A 97 19.10 0.29 -3.77
CA GLN A 97 19.04 -0.37 -5.08
C GLN A 97 17.66 -0.95 -5.38
N GLN A 98 17.02 -1.58 -4.39
CA GLN A 98 15.65 -2.07 -4.54
C GLN A 98 14.67 -0.91 -4.78
N ALA A 99 14.80 0.19 -4.04
CA ALA A 99 13.96 1.38 -4.22
C ALA A 99 14.11 2.00 -5.61
N GLU A 100 15.33 2.09 -6.15
CA GLU A 100 15.61 2.56 -7.52
C GLU A 100 14.97 1.65 -8.59
N GLN A 101 14.78 0.37 -8.29
CA GLN A 101 14.09 -0.60 -9.14
C GLN A 101 12.57 -0.71 -8.84
N GLY A 102 12.01 0.21 -8.04
CA GLY A 102 10.59 0.26 -7.70
C GLY A 102 10.17 -0.61 -6.49
N GLY A 103 11.13 -1.20 -5.77
CA GLY A 103 10.94 -1.94 -4.53
C GLY A 103 10.54 -1.06 -3.34
N ALA A 104 10.01 -1.69 -2.29
CA ALA A 104 9.55 -0.99 -1.09
C ALA A 104 10.71 -0.58 -0.18
N ARG A 105 10.72 0.67 0.28
CA ARG A 105 11.68 1.17 1.28
C ARG A 105 11.35 0.58 2.65
N TYR A 106 12.35 0.36 3.50
CA TYR A 106 12.15 -0.14 4.86
C TYR A 106 13.16 0.45 5.85
N PHE A 107 12.81 0.41 7.12
CA PHE A 107 13.76 0.49 8.23
C PHE A 107 14.20 -0.92 8.60
N GLU A 108 15.49 -1.12 8.85
CA GLU A 108 16.02 -2.38 9.39
C GLU A 108 16.42 -2.17 10.84
N TYR A 109 15.79 -2.93 11.72
CA TYR A 109 16.12 -3.02 13.14
C TYR A 109 17.05 -4.20 13.33
N ARG A 110 18.12 -4.02 14.09
CA ARG A 110 19.07 -5.08 14.43
C ARG A 110 19.25 -5.11 15.93
N VAL A 111 19.16 -6.30 16.51
CA VAL A 111 19.49 -6.55 17.91
C VAL A 111 20.60 -7.59 17.94
N ALA A 112 21.69 -7.27 18.63
CA ALA A 112 22.78 -8.19 18.90
C ALA A 112 23.04 -8.25 20.40
N GLY A 113 23.28 -9.46 20.92
CA GLY A 113 23.57 -9.69 22.33
C GLY A 113 24.79 -10.58 22.51
N ARG A 114 25.50 -10.39 23.62
CA ARG A 114 26.59 -11.25 24.07
C ARG A 114 26.38 -11.65 25.52
N THR A 115 26.34 -12.95 25.79
CA THR A 115 26.17 -13.52 27.13
C THR A 115 27.35 -14.40 27.50
N GLN A 116 27.61 -14.52 28.80
CA GLN A 116 28.64 -15.41 29.37
C GLN A 116 27.99 -16.50 30.21
N HIS A 117 28.54 -17.72 30.11
CA HIS A 117 28.02 -18.91 30.77
C HIS A 117 29.16 -19.74 31.36
N GLN A 118 28.93 -20.36 32.52
CA GLN A 118 29.84 -21.37 33.08
C GLN A 118 29.90 -22.62 32.21
N SER A 119 31.09 -23.15 31.96
CA SER A 119 31.28 -24.49 31.37
C SER A 119 30.91 -25.57 32.39
N TRP A 120 30.33 -26.69 31.94
CA TRP A 120 30.16 -27.85 32.84
C TRP A 120 31.48 -28.55 33.11
N PHE A 121 32.40 -28.51 32.14
CA PHE A 121 33.69 -29.18 32.21
C PHE A 121 34.83 -28.22 31.86
N PRO A 122 35.30 -27.40 32.82
CA PRO A 122 36.36 -26.40 32.58
C PRO A 122 37.68 -26.95 32.03
N GLY A 123 37.91 -28.26 32.20
CA GLY A 123 39.19 -28.90 31.88
C GLY A 123 40.25 -28.58 32.93
N GLN A 124 41.14 -29.54 33.20
CA GLN A 124 42.30 -29.31 34.06
C GLN A 124 43.50 -29.96 33.39
N GLY A 125 44.58 -29.19 33.17
CA GLY A 125 45.97 -29.56 32.83
C GLY A 125 46.24 -30.66 31.78
N VAL A 126 45.64 -31.83 31.97
CA VAL A 126 45.75 -33.06 31.16
C VAL A 126 44.49 -33.32 30.31
N ILE A 127 43.37 -32.64 30.58
CA ILE A 127 42.08 -32.81 29.86
C ILE A 127 41.70 -31.51 29.16
N VAL A 128 41.38 -31.60 27.86
CA VAL A 128 40.96 -30.48 27.02
C VAL A 128 39.50 -30.12 27.34
N GLY A 129 39.22 -28.85 27.63
CA GLY A 129 37.89 -28.31 27.96
C GLY A 129 37.75 -26.85 27.53
N PHE A 130 36.56 -26.26 27.70
CA PHE A 130 36.25 -24.88 27.27
C PHE A 130 36.75 -23.78 28.23
N GLY A 131 37.49 -24.12 29.28
CA GLY A 131 37.82 -23.20 30.37
C GLY A 131 36.62 -22.97 31.30
N ASP A 132 36.77 -22.16 32.35
CA ASP A 132 35.72 -21.93 33.36
C ASP A 132 34.43 -21.35 32.77
N THR A 133 34.54 -20.54 31.73
CA THR A 133 33.41 -19.88 31.08
C THR A 133 33.55 -19.88 29.56
N PHE A 134 32.41 -19.81 28.88
CA PHE A 134 32.34 -19.56 27.45
C PHE A 134 31.37 -18.43 27.15
N ASP A 135 31.66 -17.68 26.10
CA ASP A 135 30.83 -16.56 25.64
C ASP A 135 30.03 -16.97 24.41
N VAL A 136 28.80 -16.49 24.34
CA VAL A 136 27.89 -16.74 23.22
C VAL A 136 27.41 -15.41 22.66
N THR A 137 27.41 -15.30 21.34
CA THR A 137 26.89 -14.13 20.62
C THR A 137 25.74 -14.57 19.72
N GLY A 138 24.68 -13.77 19.68
CA GLY A 138 23.54 -13.96 18.80
C GLY A 138 23.03 -12.61 18.31
N SER A 139 22.47 -12.60 17.10
CA SER A 139 21.94 -11.38 16.51
C SER A 139 20.76 -11.70 15.60
N SER A 140 19.76 -10.83 15.60
CA SER A 140 18.63 -10.92 14.67
C SER A 140 18.32 -9.56 14.05
N LYS A 141 17.56 -9.58 12.95
CA LYS A 141 17.13 -8.39 12.23
C LYS A 141 15.65 -8.49 11.85
N ALA A 142 14.94 -7.37 11.99
CA ALA A 142 13.57 -7.21 11.50
C ALA A 142 13.49 -6.02 10.54
N ARG A 143 12.58 -6.10 9.57
CA ARG A 143 12.37 -5.04 8.57
C ARG A 143 10.96 -4.51 8.69
N LYS A 144 10.84 -3.20 8.82
CA LYS A 144 9.57 -2.48 8.82
C LYS A 144 9.48 -1.66 7.55
N PHE A 145 8.64 -2.11 6.61
CA PHE A 145 8.45 -1.41 5.35
C PHE A 145 7.77 -0.06 5.58
N GLN A 146 8.28 0.97 4.92
CA GLN A 146 7.70 2.29 4.94
C GLN A 146 6.38 2.25 4.17
N SER A 147 5.30 2.60 4.87
CA SER A 147 3.99 2.83 4.29
C SER A 147 4.10 3.85 3.16
N LYS A 148 3.78 3.44 1.93
CA LYS A 148 3.81 4.35 0.78
C LYS A 148 2.66 5.35 0.89
N ILE A 149 2.98 6.62 0.75
CA ILE A 149 2.01 7.72 0.69
C ILE A 149 1.17 7.63 -0.60
N VAL A 150 -0.13 7.87 -0.46
CA VAL A 150 -1.10 7.76 -1.56
C VAL A 150 -1.85 9.08 -1.78
N ASP A 151 -2.05 9.42 -3.04
CA ASP A 151 -3.02 10.41 -3.50
C ASP A 151 -4.29 9.66 -3.93
N ILE A 152 -5.42 9.94 -3.30
CA ILE A 152 -6.69 9.26 -3.56
C ILE A 152 -7.60 10.21 -4.35
N THR A 153 -8.11 9.75 -5.49
CA THR A 153 -9.09 10.49 -6.29
C THR A 153 -10.42 9.75 -6.28
N PHE A 154 -11.41 10.32 -5.59
CA PHE A 154 -12.78 9.82 -5.58
C PHE A 154 -13.54 10.32 -6.81
N VAL A 155 -14.07 9.40 -7.61
CA VAL A 155 -14.95 9.69 -8.74
C VAL A 155 -16.35 9.30 -8.33
N VAL A 156 -17.18 10.28 -8.00
CA VAL A 156 -18.45 10.04 -7.30
C VAL A 156 -19.63 10.35 -8.21
N ASP A 157 -20.57 9.40 -8.27
CA ASP A 157 -21.85 9.58 -8.92
C ASP A 157 -22.75 10.56 -8.13
N PHE A 158 -23.21 11.61 -8.79
CA PHE A 158 -24.18 12.58 -8.30
C PHE A 158 -25.40 12.65 -9.22
N SER A 159 -25.74 11.56 -9.90
CA SER A 159 -27.00 11.42 -10.65
C SER A 159 -28.22 11.30 -9.73
N ALA A 160 -29.42 11.49 -10.28
CA ALA A 160 -30.64 11.53 -9.46
C ALA A 160 -30.92 10.23 -8.69
N SER A 161 -30.53 9.05 -9.19
CA SER A 161 -30.72 7.75 -8.53
C SER A 161 -29.98 7.65 -7.19
N MET A 162 -28.93 8.45 -7.01
CA MET A 162 -28.19 8.53 -5.75
C MET A 162 -28.99 9.17 -4.61
N ASN A 163 -30.15 9.79 -4.90
CA ASN A 163 -31.07 10.28 -3.87
C ASN A 163 -32.04 9.20 -3.38
N ASP A 164 -32.08 8.03 -4.01
CA ASP A 164 -32.97 6.95 -3.62
C ASP A 164 -32.47 6.24 -2.36
N ASP A 165 -33.41 5.66 -1.61
CA ASP A 165 -33.10 4.72 -0.54
C ASP A 165 -32.59 3.39 -1.10
N TRP A 166 -31.82 2.64 -0.31
CA TRP A 166 -31.24 1.37 -0.71
C TRP A 166 -31.17 0.40 0.47
N SER A 167 -31.12 -0.90 0.20
CA SER A 167 -31.14 -1.94 1.24
C SER A 167 -29.87 -1.97 2.12
N GLY A 168 -28.79 -1.38 1.63
CA GLY A 168 -27.48 -1.36 2.27
C GLY A 168 -27.27 -0.27 3.31
N GLY A 169 -28.28 0.54 3.60
CA GLY A 169 -28.14 1.76 4.39
C GLY A 169 -29.41 2.22 5.08
N LYS A 170 -29.31 3.34 5.80
CA LYS A 170 -30.44 3.95 6.53
C LYS A 170 -30.83 5.32 5.97
N LYS A 171 -30.05 5.83 5.02
CA LYS A 171 -30.28 7.11 4.34
C LYS A 171 -30.33 6.84 2.83
N SER A 172 -30.53 7.91 2.06
CA SER A 172 -30.27 7.84 0.63
C SER A 172 -28.82 7.44 0.36
N LYS A 173 -28.60 6.78 -0.78
CA LYS A 173 -27.28 6.30 -1.22
C LYS A 173 -26.19 7.35 -1.09
N ILE A 174 -26.46 8.58 -1.55
CA ILE A 174 -25.47 9.67 -1.50
C ILE A 174 -25.12 10.08 -0.08
N GLU A 175 -26.07 10.08 0.84
CA GLU A 175 -25.82 10.48 2.24
C GLU A 175 -25.02 9.40 2.97
N ASP A 176 -25.33 8.12 2.76
CA ASP A 176 -24.52 7.03 3.30
C ASP A 176 -23.11 6.98 2.68
N LEU A 177 -22.97 7.33 1.40
CA LEU A 177 -21.66 7.47 0.74
C LEU A 177 -20.85 8.62 1.34
N LYS A 178 -21.46 9.78 1.58
CA LYS A 178 -20.80 10.93 2.24
C LYS A 178 -20.33 10.57 3.65
N ASP A 179 -21.16 9.90 4.44
CA ASP A 179 -20.76 9.43 5.76
C ASP A 179 -19.59 8.43 5.65
N THR A 180 -19.55 7.60 4.61
CA THR A 180 -18.47 6.64 4.38
C THR A 180 -17.16 7.35 4.03
N LEU A 181 -17.22 8.36 3.16
CA LEU A 181 -16.07 9.20 2.83
C LEU A 181 -15.53 9.91 4.08
N GLU A 182 -16.40 10.35 4.99
CA GLU A 182 -16.00 10.93 6.27
C GLU A 182 -15.15 9.96 7.09
N LEU A 183 -15.65 8.73 7.28
CA LEU A 183 -14.92 7.70 8.03
C LEU A 183 -13.58 7.35 7.37
N VAL A 184 -13.52 7.27 6.04
CA VAL A 184 -12.26 7.06 5.32
C VAL A 184 -11.29 8.20 5.57
N THR A 185 -11.74 9.46 5.48
CA THR A 185 -10.89 10.62 5.69
C THR A 185 -10.43 10.75 7.14
N ASP A 186 -11.25 10.34 8.11
CA ASP A 186 -10.88 10.30 9.53
C ASP A 186 -9.75 9.30 9.78
N GLU A 187 -9.86 8.08 9.21
CA GLU A 187 -8.79 7.07 9.32
C GLU A 187 -7.50 7.54 8.65
N LEU A 188 -7.58 8.10 7.43
CA LEU A 188 -6.43 8.72 6.76
C LEU A 188 -5.82 9.86 7.58
N GLY A 189 -6.66 10.63 8.28
CA GLY A 189 -6.24 11.71 9.16
C GLY A 189 -5.37 11.21 10.32
N LYS A 190 -5.72 10.06 10.91
CA LYS A 190 -4.92 9.40 11.95
C LYS A 190 -3.54 9.00 11.42
N PHE A 191 -3.47 8.41 10.21
CA PHE A 191 -2.19 8.07 9.57
C PHE A 191 -1.32 9.31 9.28
N ASN A 192 -1.96 10.39 8.81
CA ASN A 192 -1.29 11.66 8.53
C ASN A 192 -0.79 12.38 9.80
N ALA A 193 -1.41 12.15 10.95
CA ALA A 193 -1.01 12.75 12.22
C ALA A 193 0.27 12.13 12.79
N VAL A 194 0.48 10.83 12.56
CA VAL A 194 1.65 10.08 13.08
C VAL A 194 2.85 10.07 12.13
N THR A 195 2.66 10.46 10.87
CA THR A 195 3.71 10.42 9.84
C THR A 195 4.22 11.83 9.52
N PRO A 196 5.40 12.24 10.01
CA PRO A 196 5.97 13.54 9.68
C PRO A 196 6.48 13.56 8.23
N GLY A 197 6.18 14.64 7.50
CA GLY A 197 6.62 14.83 6.11
C GLY A 197 5.46 14.84 5.11
N ILE A 198 5.58 14.03 4.06
CA ILE A 198 4.58 13.96 2.98
C ILE A 198 3.39 13.15 3.46
N LYS A 199 2.18 13.66 3.21
CA LYS A 199 0.92 13.12 3.73
C LYS A 199 0.06 12.51 2.63
N HIS A 200 -0.87 11.64 3.02
CA HIS A 200 -1.97 11.22 2.17
C HIS A 200 -2.80 12.45 1.78
N ARG A 201 -3.22 12.51 0.52
CA ARG A 201 -4.07 13.59 0.01
C ARG A 201 -5.28 13.00 -0.66
N VAL A 202 -6.41 13.70 -0.54
CA VAL A 202 -7.66 13.28 -1.17
C VAL A 202 -8.13 14.35 -2.16
N SER A 203 -8.69 13.91 -3.27
CA SER A 203 -9.42 14.74 -4.23
C SER A 203 -10.75 14.08 -4.57
N LEU A 204 -11.70 14.88 -5.05
CA LEU A 204 -13.00 14.38 -5.46
C LEU A 204 -13.46 15.10 -6.73
N THR A 205 -13.89 14.32 -7.71
CA THR A 205 -14.63 14.79 -8.87
C THR A 205 -16.00 14.14 -8.88
N GLY A 206 -17.04 14.97 -8.93
CA GLY A 206 -18.41 14.51 -9.09
C GLY A 206 -18.78 14.39 -10.57
N TYR A 207 -19.69 13.48 -10.89
CA TYR A 207 -20.30 13.44 -12.21
C TYR A 207 -21.81 13.18 -12.14
N ASN A 208 -22.52 13.80 -13.07
CA ASN A 208 -23.80 13.31 -13.58
C ASN A 208 -23.61 13.13 -15.09
N ARG A 209 -24.44 13.72 -15.97
CA ARG A 209 -24.07 13.81 -17.40
C ARG A 209 -23.02 14.90 -17.67
N ARG A 210 -22.65 15.68 -16.67
CA ARG A 210 -21.63 16.74 -16.73
C ARG A 210 -20.69 16.61 -15.53
N THR A 211 -19.58 17.33 -15.64
CA THR A 211 -18.65 17.59 -14.52
C THR A 211 -18.68 19.08 -14.22
N VAL A 212 -18.37 19.47 -12.98
CA VAL A 212 -18.49 20.87 -12.55
C VAL A 212 -17.22 21.30 -11.83
N ASN A 213 -16.58 22.37 -12.29
CA ASN A 213 -15.44 22.94 -11.58
C ASN A 213 -15.50 24.46 -11.52
N ALA A 214 -14.90 25.01 -10.48
CA ALA A 214 -14.67 26.44 -10.41
C ALA A 214 -13.66 26.87 -11.50
N ASN A 215 -13.93 27.99 -12.16
CA ASN A 215 -12.93 28.69 -12.96
C ASN A 215 -12.01 29.54 -12.06
N THR A 216 -11.05 30.24 -12.67
CA THR A 216 -10.12 31.14 -11.96
C THR A 216 -10.78 32.29 -11.21
N ALA A 217 -12.03 32.62 -11.54
CA ALA A 217 -12.84 33.63 -10.85
C ALA A 217 -13.78 33.04 -9.78
N GLY A 218 -13.67 31.75 -9.46
CA GLY A 218 -14.51 31.06 -8.48
C GLY A 218 -15.93 30.73 -8.96
N LYS A 219 -16.26 31.01 -10.23
CA LYS A 219 -17.57 30.69 -10.81
C LYS A 219 -17.62 29.22 -11.23
N LEU A 220 -18.71 28.54 -10.89
CA LEU A 220 -18.97 27.17 -11.33
C LEU A 220 -19.14 27.08 -12.85
N VAL A 221 -18.45 26.13 -13.46
CA VAL A 221 -18.50 25.85 -14.90
C VAL A 221 -18.85 24.39 -15.09
N PHE A 222 -19.99 24.14 -15.73
CA PHE A 222 -20.39 22.83 -16.21
C PHE A 222 -19.57 22.47 -17.45
N ARG A 223 -19.10 21.23 -17.53
CA ARG A 223 -18.29 20.72 -18.64
C ARG A 223 -18.83 19.41 -19.16
N ASP A 224 -18.79 19.29 -20.48
CA ASP A 224 -18.93 18.02 -21.18
C ASP A 224 -17.52 17.59 -21.60
N GLN A 225 -17.10 16.43 -21.10
CA GLN A 225 -15.80 15.84 -21.41
C GLN A 225 -15.76 15.24 -22.81
N ARG A 226 -16.92 15.02 -23.44
CA ARG A 226 -17.04 14.54 -24.82
C ARG A 226 -16.81 15.67 -25.81
N ILE A 227 -16.23 15.34 -26.96
CA ILE A 227 -16.14 16.27 -28.09
C ILE A 227 -17.30 16.01 -29.05
N VAL A 228 -18.29 16.90 -29.00
CA VAL A 228 -19.46 16.88 -29.89
C VAL A 228 -19.14 17.63 -31.18
N THR A 229 -19.24 16.94 -32.32
CA THR A 229 -18.99 17.53 -33.65
C THR A 229 -20.23 18.21 -34.22
N LYS A 230 -21.41 17.63 -33.97
CA LYS A 230 -22.70 18.20 -34.34
C LYS A 230 -23.62 18.11 -33.14
N MET A 231 -24.09 19.27 -32.67
CA MET A 231 -25.12 19.31 -31.63
C MET A 231 -26.49 19.09 -32.25
N GLY A 232 -27.27 18.19 -31.68
CA GLY A 232 -28.66 18.00 -32.03
C GLY A 232 -29.58 18.85 -31.14
N GLU A 233 -30.90 18.71 -31.33
CA GLU A 233 -31.92 19.41 -30.54
C GLU A 233 -31.85 19.00 -29.06
N TYR A 234 -31.70 17.70 -28.81
CA TYR A 234 -31.48 17.13 -27.47
C TYR A 234 -30.10 16.47 -27.36
N ASP A 235 -29.66 16.23 -26.12
CA ASP A 235 -28.39 15.58 -25.81
C ASP A 235 -28.27 14.17 -26.44
N LYS A 236 -29.40 13.47 -26.56
CA LYS A 236 -29.49 12.18 -27.25
C LYS A 236 -29.18 12.23 -28.75
N ASP A 237 -29.29 13.41 -29.35
CA ASP A 237 -29.11 13.62 -30.79
C ASP A 237 -27.68 14.12 -31.11
N ASP A 238 -26.82 14.26 -30.10
CA ASP A 238 -25.45 14.72 -30.27
C ASP A 238 -24.59 13.68 -30.97
N VAL A 239 -23.85 14.14 -31.98
CA VAL A 239 -22.84 13.32 -32.65
C VAL A 239 -21.51 13.51 -31.92
N VAL A 240 -21.12 12.49 -31.16
CA VAL A 240 -19.88 12.47 -30.38
C VAL A 240 -18.74 11.90 -31.22
N ASN A 241 -17.61 12.62 -31.26
CA ASN A 241 -16.37 12.11 -31.83
C ASN A 241 -15.51 11.45 -30.74
N PHE A 242 -15.64 10.13 -30.61
CA PHE A 242 -14.91 9.35 -29.61
C PHE A 242 -13.40 9.35 -29.81
N ASN A 243 -12.90 9.38 -31.06
CA ASN A 243 -11.46 9.46 -31.33
C ASN A 243 -10.88 10.77 -30.80
N LYS A 244 -11.48 11.89 -31.22
CA LYS A 244 -11.03 13.22 -30.80
C LYS A 244 -11.17 13.42 -29.29
N THR A 245 -12.22 12.83 -28.69
CA THR A 245 -12.41 12.84 -27.23
C THR A 245 -11.24 12.19 -26.50
N ILE A 246 -10.76 11.04 -26.98
CA ILE A 246 -9.59 10.35 -26.41
C ILE A 246 -8.29 11.10 -26.70
N GLU A 247 -8.09 11.54 -27.94
CA GLU A 247 -6.92 12.35 -28.35
C GLU A 247 -6.73 13.53 -27.40
N GLN A 248 -7.81 14.21 -27.03
CA GLN A 248 -7.77 15.40 -26.17
C GLN A 248 -8.18 15.11 -24.72
N GLN A 249 -8.24 13.86 -24.25
CA GLN A 249 -8.90 13.54 -22.97
C GLN A 249 -8.34 14.32 -21.77
N PHE A 250 -7.03 14.59 -21.76
CA PHE A 250 -6.32 15.26 -20.68
C PHE A 250 -6.40 16.79 -20.75
N LYS A 251 -6.82 17.34 -21.90
CA LYS A 251 -7.14 18.76 -22.03
C LYS A 251 -8.44 19.07 -21.28
N VAL A 252 -8.35 19.94 -20.26
CA VAL A 252 -9.53 20.47 -19.58
C VAL A 252 -10.44 21.17 -20.59
N LYS A 253 -11.67 20.66 -20.73
CA LYS A 253 -12.63 21.16 -21.73
C LYS A 253 -13.13 22.56 -21.39
N GLY A 254 -13.78 23.23 -22.35
CA GLY A 254 -14.46 24.52 -22.14
C GLY A 254 -15.77 24.39 -21.36
N ALA A 255 -16.52 25.48 -21.23
CA ALA A 255 -17.89 25.41 -20.72
C ALA A 255 -18.75 24.55 -21.66
N ALA A 256 -19.60 23.70 -21.09
CA ALA A 256 -20.54 22.89 -21.85
C ALA A 256 -21.47 23.81 -22.65
N LYS A 257 -21.66 23.50 -23.94
CA LYS A 257 -22.59 24.24 -24.79
C LYS A 257 -24.06 24.04 -24.40
N ARG A 258 -24.37 22.92 -23.74
CA ARG A 258 -25.70 22.59 -23.20
C ARG A 258 -25.56 21.85 -21.87
N ILE A 259 -26.40 22.24 -20.93
CA ILE A 259 -26.65 21.52 -19.68
C ILE A 259 -28.00 20.81 -19.85
N PRO A 260 -28.05 19.47 -19.88
CA PRO A 260 -29.30 18.74 -19.99
C PRO A 260 -30.24 19.02 -18.82
N ASN A 261 -31.55 18.90 -19.05
CA ASN A 261 -32.56 19.19 -18.02
C ASN A 261 -32.37 18.32 -16.77
N GLY A 262 -32.45 18.92 -15.59
CA GLY A 262 -32.20 18.29 -14.28
C GLY A 262 -30.73 18.25 -13.85
N ASP A 263 -29.76 18.34 -14.77
CA ASP A 263 -28.33 18.26 -14.41
C ASP A 263 -27.81 19.56 -13.79
N GLY A 264 -28.43 20.69 -14.14
CA GLY A 264 -28.10 22.01 -13.58
C GLY A 264 -28.52 22.17 -12.11
N ASP A 265 -29.43 21.31 -11.64
CA ASP A 265 -29.92 21.31 -10.26
C ASP A 265 -28.98 20.55 -9.31
N ALA A 266 -28.04 19.78 -9.86
CA ALA A 266 -27.01 19.12 -9.07
C ALA A 266 -26.04 20.17 -8.51
N VAL A 267 -25.72 20.04 -7.23
CA VAL A 267 -24.79 20.94 -6.55
C VAL A 267 -23.55 20.14 -6.21
N PHE A 268 -22.54 20.16 -7.07
CA PHE A 268 -21.24 19.58 -6.73
C PHE A 268 -20.16 20.32 -7.49
N THR A 269 -18.92 20.20 -7.04
CA THR A 269 -17.79 20.71 -7.79
C THR A 269 -16.52 19.95 -7.43
N ASP A 270 -15.55 19.93 -8.34
CA ASP A 270 -14.23 19.38 -8.07
C ASP A 270 -13.64 19.92 -6.77
N ILE A 271 -13.02 19.02 -6.03
CA ILE A 271 -12.15 19.31 -4.90
C ILE A 271 -10.79 18.74 -5.29
N PHE A 272 -9.81 19.62 -5.47
CA PHE A 272 -8.44 19.19 -5.80
C PHE A 272 -7.74 18.62 -4.56
N TYR A 273 -6.61 17.95 -4.79
CA TYR A 273 -5.84 17.29 -3.73
C TYR A 273 -5.59 18.20 -2.53
N THR A 274 -6.03 17.74 -1.36
CA THR A 274 -5.88 18.43 -0.08
C THR A 274 -5.49 17.45 1.03
N GLU A 275 -4.78 17.98 2.03
CA GLU A 275 -4.48 17.32 3.31
C GLU A 275 -5.46 17.78 4.41
N ASP A 276 -6.21 18.86 4.15
CA ASP A 276 -7.29 19.36 5.01
C ASP A 276 -8.57 18.55 4.76
N PHE A 277 -8.68 17.45 5.50
CA PHE A 277 -9.80 16.52 5.43
C PHE A 277 -11.09 17.10 6.02
N ASP A 278 -11.00 17.94 7.05
CA ASP A 278 -12.16 18.62 7.62
C ASP A 278 -12.77 19.60 6.61
N GLY A 279 -11.93 20.41 5.96
CA GLY A 279 -12.35 21.33 4.91
C GLY A 279 -12.89 20.60 3.68
N PHE A 280 -12.27 19.49 3.29
CA PHE A 280 -12.77 18.58 2.25
C PHE A 280 -14.19 18.11 2.58
N MET A 281 -14.40 17.50 3.75
CA MET A 281 -15.70 16.93 4.13
C MET A 281 -16.77 17.99 4.34
N LYS A 282 -16.41 19.17 4.86
CA LYS A 282 -17.34 20.31 4.96
C LYS A 282 -17.90 20.69 3.59
N LYS A 283 -17.08 20.65 2.54
CA LYS A 283 -17.53 20.93 1.17
C LYS A 283 -18.35 19.77 0.60
N VAL A 284 -17.89 18.53 0.75
CA VAL A 284 -18.61 17.32 0.27
C VAL A 284 -20.02 17.21 0.85
N ARG A 285 -20.20 17.52 2.13
CA ARG A 285 -21.53 17.50 2.79
C ARG A 285 -22.54 18.44 2.12
N THR A 286 -22.10 19.54 1.53
CA THR A 286 -22.99 20.49 0.82
C THR A 286 -23.49 19.98 -0.53
N PHE A 287 -22.89 18.90 -1.06
CA PHE A 287 -23.18 18.46 -2.42
C PHE A 287 -24.55 17.78 -2.53
N LYS A 288 -25.19 17.90 -3.69
CA LYS A 288 -26.50 17.35 -3.98
C LYS A 288 -26.50 16.66 -5.33
N ALA A 289 -27.11 15.49 -5.37
CA ALA A 289 -27.22 14.68 -6.57
C ALA A 289 -28.47 15.07 -7.38
N SER A 290 -28.33 15.14 -8.71
CA SER A 290 -29.44 15.36 -9.64
C SER A 290 -29.02 15.04 -11.07
N GLY A 291 -30.00 14.80 -11.94
CA GLY A 291 -29.77 14.60 -13.36
C GLY A 291 -29.50 13.14 -13.74
N GLY A 292 -28.93 12.94 -14.93
CA GLY A 292 -28.65 11.59 -15.45
C GLY A 292 -27.25 11.08 -15.14
N THR A 293 -27.01 9.79 -15.39
CA THR A 293 -25.72 9.12 -15.13
C THR A 293 -24.85 9.05 -16.38
N ALA A 294 -23.60 9.52 -16.31
CA ALA A 294 -22.59 9.33 -17.34
C ALA A 294 -21.16 9.23 -16.75
N SER A 295 -20.79 8.02 -16.35
CA SER A 295 -19.52 7.68 -15.69
C SER A 295 -18.27 8.12 -16.46
N LEU A 296 -18.29 8.09 -17.80
CA LEU A 296 -17.19 8.59 -18.63
C LEU A 296 -16.79 10.04 -18.30
N GLN A 297 -17.74 10.87 -17.87
CA GLN A 297 -17.50 12.28 -17.55
C GLN A 297 -16.58 12.38 -16.34
N GLY A 298 -16.91 11.64 -15.26
CA GLY A 298 -16.12 11.58 -14.05
C GLY A 298 -14.74 10.96 -14.30
N ILE A 299 -14.66 9.87 -15.06
CA ILE A 299 -13.40 9.17 -15.34
C ILE A 299 -12.41 10.06 -16.12
N ILE A 300 -12.87 10.71 -17.20
CA ILE A 300 -12.00 11.62 -17.97
C ILE A 300 -11.54 12.77 -17.08
N ARG A 301 -12.44 13.32 -16.25
CA ARG A 301 -12.09 14.44 -15.36
C ARG A 301 -11.10 14.04 -14.28
N ALA A 302 -11.26 12.85 -13.69
CA ALA A 302 -10.29 12.28 -12.76
C ALA A 302 -8.92 12.13 -13.42
N GLY A 303 -8.89 11.64 -14.66
CA GLY A 303 -7.67 11.59 -15.48
C GLY A 303 -6.97 12.95 -15.56
N GLN A 304 -7.70 14.02 -15.87
CA GLN A 304 -7.15 15.39 -15.95
C GLN A 304 -6.59 15.88 -14.59
N ILE A 305 -7.27 15.56 -13.50
CA ILE A 305 -6.85 15.94 -12.14
C ILE A 305 -5.57 15.20 -11.75
N VAL A 306 -5.57 13.87 -11.89
CA VAL A 306 -4.44 13.02 -11.51
C VAL A 306 -3.21 13.37 -12.36
N THR A 307 -3.34 13.46 -13.69
CA THR A 307 -2.19 13.75 -14.55
C THR A 307 -1.60 15.14 -14.33
N SER A 308 -2.37 16.10 -13.82
CA SER A 308 -1.87 17.48 -13.62
C SER A 308 -1.43 17.77 -12.17
N LEU A 309 -2.08 17.17 -11.17
CA LEU A 309 -1.98 17.61 -9.77
C LEU A 309 -1.43 16.54 -8.81
N ALA A 310 -1.26 15.30 -9.27
CA ALA A 310 -0.62 14.22 -8.51
C ALA A 310 0.80 14.60 -8.07
N LYS A 311 1.16 14.25 -6.84
CA LYS A 311 2.51 14.49 -6.27
C LYS A 311 3.06 13.28 -5.52
N ASN A 312 2.20 12.42 -4.99
CA ASN A 312 2.60 11.22 -4.26
C ASN A 312 2.97 10.08 -5.23
N PRO A 313 3.82 9.12 -4.82
CA PRO A 313 4.24 8.00 -5.66
C PRO A 313 3.05 7.11 -6.03
N ASN A 314 2.11 6.85 -5.13
CA ASN A 314 0.94 6.03 -5.44
C ASN A 314 -0.30 6.90 -5.67
N GLN A 315 -1.02 6.62 -6.74
CA GLN A 315 -2.27 7.26 -7.15
C GLN A 315 -3.38 6.21 -7.16
N LEU A 316 -4.38 6.38 -6.31
CA LEU A 316 -5.52 5.47 -6.21
C LEU A 316 -6.78 6.18 -6.68
N ILE A 317 -7.34 5.73 -7.81
CA ILE A 317 -8.57 6.30 -8.38
C ILE A 317 -9.72 5.35 -8.06
N ILE A 318 -10.66 5.80 -7.22
CA ILE A 318 -11.81 4.99 -6.77
C ILE A 318 -13.07 5.57 -7.39
N ILE A 319 -13.74 4.76 -8.20
CA ILE A 319 -15.02 5.11 -8.83
C ILE A 319 -16.15 4.54 -7.96
N LEU A 320 -17.03 5.41 -7.50
CA LEU A 320 -18.16 5.12 -6.62
C LEU A 320 -19.45 5.40 -7.41
N SER A 321 -20.19 4.34 -7.74
CA SER A 321 -21.32 4.40 -8.67
C SER A 321 -22.47 3.50 -8.19
N ASP A 322 -23.72 3.93 -8.40
CA ASP A 322 -24.92 3.14 -8.05
C ASP A 322 -25.68 2.57 -9.25
N GLY A 323 -25.21 2.82 -10.48
CA GLY A 323 -25.95 2.39 -11.66
C GLY A 323 -25.19 2.40 -12.99
N GLU A 324 -25.95 2.13 -14.04
CA GLU A 324 -25.51 2.17 -15.43
C GLU A 324 -25.67 3.58 -16.02
N ASP A 325 -24.84 3.91 -17.01
CA ASP A 325 -24.99 5.15 -17.79
C ASP A 325 -26.38 5.24 -18.44
N TRP A 326 -27.07 6.37 -18.26
CA TRP A 326 -28.47 6.51 -18.66
C TRP A 326 -28.65 6.74 -20.17
N ASN A 327 -29.55 5.96 -20.78
CA ASN A 327 -30.07 6.18 -22.14
C ASN A 327 -28.96 6.27 -23.20
N HIS A 328 -28.84 7.38 -23.93
CA HIS A 328 -27.87 7.50 -25.03
C HIS A 328 -26.39 7.52 -24.56
N TYR A 329 -26.13 7.64 -23.26
CA TYR A 329 -24.80 7.44 -22.68
C TYR A 329 -24.44 5.97 -22.53
N ALA A 330 -25.43 5.07 -22.51
CA ALA A 330 -25.22 3.64 -22.46
C ALA A 330 -24.29 3.19 -23.60
N GLY A 331 -23.26 2.42 -23.24
CA GLY A 331 -22.24 1.94 -24.17
C GLY A 331 -21.23 3.00 -24.67
N GLN A 332 -21.39 4.29 -24.39
CA GLN A 332 -20.37 5.31 -24.72
C GLN A 332 -19.09 5.10 -23.91
N THR A 333 -19.23 4.81 -22.62
CA THR A 333 -18.10 4.45 -21.75
C THR A 333 -17.34 3.26 -22.33
N ASN A 334 -18.03 2.22 -22.77
CA ASN A 334 -17.41 1.05 -23.38
C ASN A 334 -16.66 1.40 -24.69
N LYS A 335 -17.23 2.26 -25.54
CA LYS A 335 -16.55 2.76 -26.76
C LYS A 335 -15.26 3.53 -26.45
N LEU A 336 -15.26 4.34 -25.39
CA LEU A 336 -14.07 5.11 -24.97
C LEU A 336 -13.02 4.21 -24.30
N VAL A 337 -13.45 3.26 -23.47
CA VAL A 337 -12.57 2.26 -22.85
C VAL A 337 -11.86 1.43 -23.91
N ASN A 338 -12.59 0.94 -24.93
CA ASN A 338 -12.01 0.21 -26.06
C ASN A 338 -11.00 1.05 -26.88
N LYS A 339 -11.08 2.37 -26.78
CA LYS A 339 -10.11 3.30 -27.40
C LYS A 339 -8.96 3.68 -26.48
N GLY A 340 -8.93 3.16 -25.27
CA GLY A 340 -7.83 3.33 -24.32
C GLY A 340 -8.09 4.36 -23.21
N MET A 341 -9.31 4.84 -22.97
CA MET A 341 -9.59 5.87 -21.94
C MET A 341 -8.88 5.61 -20.59
N CYS A 342 -9.13 4.46 -19.98
CA CYS A 342 -8.57 4.13 -18.66
C CYS A 342 -7.13 3.67 -18.73
N THR A 343 -6.76 2.95 -19.79
CA THR A 343 -5.36 2.55 -20.05
C THR A 343 -4.47 3.77 -20.20
N ASN A 344 -4.94 4.81 -20.89
CA ASN A 344 -4.19 6.05 -21.04
C ASN A 344 -4.02 6.75 -19.70
N ILE A 345 -5.06 6.85 -18.86
CA ILE A 345 -4.93 7.46 -17.53
C ILE A 345 -3.85 6.75 -16.71
N LYS A 346 -3.87 5.41 -16.67
CA LYS A 346 -2.86 4.61 -15.97
C LYS A 346 -1.47 4.78 -16.58
N ASN A 347 -1.33 4.63 -17.89
CA ASN A 347 -0.04 4.67 -18.58
C ASN A 347 0.57 6.07 -18.63
N MET A 348 -0.24 7.14 -18.54
CA MET A 348 0.31 8.49 -18.37
C MET A 348 1.10 8.62 -17.07
N ILE A 349 0.67 7.93 -16.00
CA ILE A 349 1.36 7.92 -14.71
C ILE A 349 2.44 6.86 -14.66
N ASN A 350 2.12 5.62 -15.02
CA ASN A 350 3.01 4.45 -14.88
C ASN A 350 4.09 4.37 -15.97
N GLY A 351 3.88 5.08 -17.07
CA GLY A 351 4.59 4.87 -18.33
C GLY A 351 3.93 3.78 -19.19
N GLY A 352 4.13 3.88 -20.50
CA GLY A 352 3.61 2.91 -21.47
C GLY A 352 2.86 3.55 -22.64
N LYS A 353 2.26 2.70 -23.48
CA LYS A 353 1.56 3.14 -24.70
C LYS A 353 0.30 3.91 -24.36
N VAL A 354 0.09 5.05 -25.01
CA VAL A 354 -1.10 5.88 -24.88
C VAL A 354 -1.65 6.23 -26.26
N SER A 355 -2.98 6.25 -26.38
CA SER A 355 -3.70 6.64 -27.61
C SER A 355 -4.15 8.10 -27.62
N ALA A 356 -3.81 8.86 -26.57
CA ALA A 356 -4.07 10.29 -26.48
C ALA A 356 -2.86 11.10 -26.98
N ASP A 357 -3.12 12.22 -27.65
CA ASP A 357 -2.11 13.08 -28.28
C ASP A 357 -1.88 14.33 -27.43
N ASN A 358 -0.65 14.45 -26.90
CA ASN A 358 -0.27 15.43 -25.88
C ASN A 358 0.38 16.68 -26.49
N LEU A 359 -0.43 17.53 -27.11
CA LEU A 359 0.07 18.85 -27.54
C LEU A 359 0.09 19.90 -26.42
N ASN A 360 -0.51 19.67 -25.23
CA ASN A 360 -0.72 20.73 -24.21
C ASN A 360 -0.63 20.29 -22.72
N ASP A 361 -0.17 19.08 -22.39
CA ASP A 361 -0.08 18.61 -21.00
C ASP A 361 1.37 18.45 -20.53
N ASP A 362 1.61 18.45 -19.21
CA ASP A 362 2.95 18.41 -18.57
C ASP A 362 3.75 17.10 -18.81
N VAL A 363 3.18 16.14 -19.53
CA VAL A 363 3.81 14.84 -19.83
C VAL A 363 4.06 14.75 -21.33
N ALA A 364 5.30 14.84 -21.77
CA ALA A 364 5.63 14.70 -23.19
C ALA A 364 5.46 13.24 -23.63
N VAL A 365 4.42 12.96 -24.42
CA VAL A 365 4.24 11.66 -25.09
C VAL A 365 5.09 11.67 -26.35
N VAL A 366 6.05 10.75 -26.46
CA VAL A 366 6.91 10.61 -27.63
C VAL A 366 6.53 9.32 -28.34
N ASP A 367 6.19 9.41 -29.63
CA ASP A 367 5.78 8.28 -30.47
C ASP A 367 4.64 7.42 -29.87
N GLY A 368 3.71 8.06 -29.15
CA GLY A 368 2.58 7.37 -28.50
C GLY A 368 2.95 6.61 -27.23
N VAL A 369 4.09 6.91 -26.61
CA VAL A 369 4.54 6.33 -25.33
C VAL A 369 4.74 7.43 -24.30
N SER A 370 4.09 7.29 -23.14
CA SER A 370 4.37 8.09 -21.96
C SER A 370 5.62 7.54 -21.25
N PRO A 371 6.58 8.39 -20.83
CA PRO A 371 7.71 7.97 -20.00
C PRO A 371 7.29 7.65 -18.54
N GLY A 372 6.04 7.94 -18.16
CA GLY A 372 5.59 7.91 -16.78
C GLY A 372 5.92 9.21 -16.05
N LYS A 373 5.31 9.39 -14.87
CA LYS A 373 5.57 10.54 -14.00
C LYS A 373 6.47 10.13 -12.84
N PHE A 374 7.23 11.10 -12.36
CA PHE A 374 8.08 10.96 -11.19
C PHE A 374 7.69 12.01 -10.15
N THR A 375 7.84 11.68 -8.88
CA THR A 375 7.69 12.63 -7.78
C THR A 375 8.79 13.69 -7.85
N SER A 376 8.62 14.80 -7.13
CA SER A 376 9.62 15.88 -7.07
C SER A 376 11.00 15.43 -6.56
N TRP A 377 11.06 14.26 -5.94
CA TRP A 377 12.26 13.65 -5.35
C TRP A 377 12.66 12.34 -6.07
N GLY A 378 12.13 12.11 -7.28
CA GLY A 378 12.65 11.13 -8.24
C GLY A 378 12.07 9.71 -8.14
N GLU A 379 11.06 9.45 -7.30
CA GLU A 379 10.39 8.14 -7.28
C GLU A 379 9.40 8.03 -8.45
N ALA A 380 9.38 6.88 -9.14
CA ALA A 380 8.40 6.60 -10.18
C ALA A 380 6.98 6.55 -9.59
N MET A 381 6.03 7.21 -10.25
CA MET A 381 4.64 7.18 -9.84
C MET A 381 3.93 5.93 -10.40
N ASN A 382 2.94 5.44 -9.66
CA ASN A 382 2.03 4.38 -10.07
C ASN A 382 0.58 4.80 -9.83
N ALA A 383 -0.29 4.48 -10.78
CA ALA A 383 -1.72 4.68 -10.75
C ALA A 383 -2.47 3.35 -10.85
N ARG A 384 -3.38 3.16 -9.90
CA ARG A 384 -4.37 2.08 -9.90
C ARG A 384 -5.78 2.66 -9.93
N MET A 385 -6.69 1.90 -10.51
CA MET A 385 -8.10 2.27 -10.62
C MET A 385 -8.97 1.13 -10.13
N SER A 386 -10.00 1.46 -9.37
CA SER A 386 -10.98 0.49 -8.86
C SER A 386 -12.39 1.05 -8.96
N VAL A 387 -13.38 0.16 -9.09
CA VAL A 387 -14.81 0.50 -9.06
C VAL A 387 -15.42 -0.17 -7.85
N ILE A 388 -16.15 0.58 -7.03
CA ILE A 388 -17.01 0.06 -6.00
C ILE A 388 -18.44 0.40 -6.40
N GLY A 389 -19.18 -0.62 -6.85
CA GLY A 389 -20.59 -0.50 -7.19
C GLY A 389 -21.47 -0.93 -6.03
N PHE A 390 -22.55 -0.22 -5.81
CA PHE A 390 -23.54 -0.55 -4.78
C PHE A 390 -24.96 -0.38 -5.33
N ASP A 391 -25.88 -1.23 -4.87
CA ASP A 391 -27.29 -1.24 -5.32
C ASP A 391 -27.52 -1.54 -6.82
N TYR A 392 -26.54 -2.14 -7.53
CA TYR A 392 -26.74 -2.62 -8.90
C TYR A 392 -25.87 -3.84 -9.26
N ASP A 393 -26.17 -4.45 -10.42
CA ASP A 393 -25.33 -5.49 -11.01
C ASP A 393 -24.15 -4.87 -11.77
N LEU A 394 -22.95 -5.00 -11.20
CA LEU A 394 -21.69 -4.54 -11.78
C LEU A 394 -21.39 -5.15 -13.16
N HIS A 395 -21.93 -6.33 -13.46
CA HIS A 395 -21.75 -6.95 -14.77
C HIS A 395 -22.62 -6.30 -15.87
N ALA A 396 -23.65 -5.55 -15.50
CA ALA A 396 -24.43 -4.76 -16.45
C ALA A 396 -23.60 -3.61 -17.04
N ASN A 397 -22.70 -3.01 -16.26
CA ASN A 397 -21.81 -1.94 -16.73
C ASN A 397 -20.44 -2.50 -17.19
N THR A 398 -20.46 -3.17 -18.34
CA THR A 398 -19.24 -3.71 -18.97
C THR A 398 -18.17 -2.65 -19.27
N GLY A 399 -18.55 -1.38 -19.45
CA GLY A 399 -17.60 -0.29 -19.65
C GLY A 399 -16.73 -0.03 -18.41
N LEU A 400 -17.35 0.10 -17.24
CA LEU A 400 -16.63 0.26 -15.97
C LEU A 400 -15.77 -0.96 -15.65
N LEU A 401 -16.31 -2.16 -15.87
CA LEU A 401 -15.57 -3.40 -15.65
C LEU A 401 -14.31 -3.50 -16.53
N ASN A 402 -14.43 -3.17 -17.82
CA ASN A 402 -13.28 -3.18 -18.73
C ASN A 402 -12.29 -2.04 -18.45
N CYS A 403 -12.74 -0.93 -17.87
CA CYS A 403 -11.90 0.22 -17.53
C CYS A 403 -10.87 -0.12 -16.45
N VAL A 404 -11.32 -0.71 -15.34
CA VAL A 404 -10.46 -1.00 -14.18
C VAL A 404 -9.88 -2.42 -14.19
N GLY A 405 -10.49 -3.33 -14.95
CA GLY A 405 -10.16 -4.75 -14.97
C GLY A 405 -10.96 -5.54 -13.94
N LYS A 406 -11.25 -6.81 -14.24
CA LYS A 406 -12.18 -7.66 -13.47
C LYS A 406 -11.81 -7.77 -11.98
N ASP A 407 -10.52 -7.79 -11.67
CA ASP A 407 -10.02 -7.95 -10.30
C ASP A 407 -10.15 -6.68 -9.45
N ASN A 408 -10.43 -5.54 -10.07
CA ASN A 408 -10.54 -4.23 -9.42
C ASN A 408 -11.99 -3.71 -9.37
N VAL A 409 -12.96 -4.61 -9.53
CA VAL A 409 -14.39 -4.31 -9.45
C VAL A 409 -14.96 -4.97 -8.20
N PHE A 410 -15.55 -4.17 -7.31
CA PHE A 410 -16.07 -4.63 -6.04
C PHE A 410 -17.55 -4.27 -5.91
N LYS A 411 -18.33 -5.24 -5.43
CA LYS A 411 -19.72 -5.02 -5.03
C LYS A 411 -19.76 -4.73 -3.54
N ALA A 412 -20.47 -3.68 -3.16
CA ALA A 412 -20.82 -3.41 -1.77
C ALA A 412 -22.32 -3.62 -1.58
N GLU A 413 -22.69 -4.41 -0.58
CA GLU A 413 -24.10 -4.66 -0.24
C GLU A 413 -24.59 -3.68 0.82
N ASN A 414 -23.68 -3.07 1.56
CA ASN A 414 -23.99 -2.12 2.61
C ASN A 414 -22.91 -1.04 2.77
N LYS A 415 -23.22 0.00 3.55
CA LYS A 415 -22.31 1.11 3.87
C LYS A 415 -20.95 0.63 4.43
N GLN A 416 -20.96 -0.39 5.29
CA GLN A 416 -19.74 -0.92 5.90
C GLN A 416 -18.85 -1.63 4.87
N ASP A 417 -19.42 -2.30 3.88
CA ASP A 417 -18.67 -2.92 2.80
C ASP A 417 -17.94 -1.87 1.95
N ILE A 418 -18.59 -0.74 1.66
CA ILE A 418 -17.97 0.40 0.95
C ILE A 418 -16.74 0.88 1.75
N LEU A 419 -16.93 1.15 3.05
CA LEU A 419 -15.84 1.58 3.93
C LEU A 419 -14.69 0.58 3.94
N ASN A 420 -14.99 -0.70 4.20
CA ASN A 420 -14.00 -1.76 4.30
C ASN A 420 -13.23 -1.92 2.98
N LYS A 421 -13.89 -1.79 1.82
CA LYS A 421 -13.20 -1.87 0.53
C LYS A 421 -12.34 -0.66 0.22
N ILE A 422 -12.78 0.54 0.54
CA ILE A 422 -11.93 1.72 0.37
C ILE A 422 -10.68 1.60 1.26
N LEU A 423 -10.85 1.24 2.53
CA LEU A 423 -9.71 1.07 3.45
C LEU A 423 -8.79 -0.08 3.03
N ALA A 424 -9.33 -1.20 2.52
CA ALA A 424 -8.53 -2.30 2.01
C ALA A 424 -7.69 -1.89 0.79
N LEU A 425 -8.28 -1.15 -0.17
CA LEU A 425 -7.57 -0.64 -1.33
C LEU A 425 -6.46 0.34 -0.92
N ILE A 426 -6.75 1.25 0.01
CA ILE A 426 -5.73 2.15 0.56
C ILE A 426 -4.62 1.34 1.22
N THR A 427 -4.95 0.35 2.05
CA THR A 427 -3.94 -0.47 2.76
C THR A 427 -3.07 -1.26 1.77
N GLU A 428 -3.65 -1.76 0.69
CA GLU A 428 -2.89 -2.43 -0.38
C GLU A 428 -1.89 -1.48 -1.05
N GLU A 429 -2.30 -0.24 -1.33
CA GLU A 429 -1.43 0.79 -1.93
C GLU A 429 -0.35 1.28 -0.97
N VAL A 430 -0.68 1.37 0.30
CA VAL A 430 0.24 1.81 1.35
C VAL A 430 1.23 0.70 1.71
N GLY A 431 0.90 -0.55 1.40
CA GLY A 431 1.65 -1.74 1.79
C GLY A 431 1.22 -2.19 3.19
N HIS A 432 1.09 -3.51 3.37
CA HIS A 432 0.71 -4.10 4.64
C HIS A 432 1.63 -3.62 5.77
N LEU A 433 1.03 -3.12 6.85
CA LEU A 433 1.56 -3.40 8.18
C LEU A 433 1.43 -4.91 8.33
N ALA A 434 2.54 -5.63 8.14
CA ALA A 434 2.64 -6.98 8.67
C ALA A 434 2.44 -6.84 10.19
N GLN A 435 1.26 -7.24 10.66
CA GLN A 435 1.03 -7.53 12.07
C GLN A 435 1.69 -8.86 12.43
#